data_AF-K0JW46-F1
#
_entry.id   AF-K0JW46-F1
#
_cell.length_a   1.000
_cell.length_b   1.000
_cell.length_c   1.000
_cell.angle_alpha   90.00
_cell.angle_beta   90.00
_cell.angle_gamma   90.00
#
_symmetry.space_group_name_H-M   'P 1'
#
loop_
_entity.id
_entity.type
_entity.pdbx_description
1 polymer ?
#
loop_
_entity_poly.entity_id
_entity_poly.type
_entity_poly.pdbx_seq_one_letter_code
_entity_poly.pdbx_strand_id
1 'polypeptide(L)'
;MLTEFLRDQCFTTAWFGLMAFVWFGWSQEDPPRAWRVRLGVGSGLGVAFAAGFGVLTALNWSQPTALQGKYVWFGVLVAAEVVLAGLGCLLLARRGQSRWMAWWVAVVVAVHFLPLALFLSDFGVAAVGVAQLAALGWAVPRLRAVTTTSSRLAGPIMGVSLLISAVIGAALALPNL
;
A
#
# COMPACT_ATOMS: atom_id res chain seq x y z
N MET A 1 4.38 11.71 -0.27
CA MET A 1 5.77 12.16 -0.23
C MET A 1 5.85 13.67 -0.41
N LEU A 2 5.08 14.45 0.33
CA LEU A 2 5.08 15.92 0.26
C LEU A 2 4.88 16.54 1.65
N THR A 3 5.03 15.74 2.71
CA THR A 3 4.94 16.20 4.08
C THR A 3 6.18 16.99 4.47
N GLU A 4 6.03 17.97 5.35
CA GLU A 4 7.14 18.71 5.96
C GLU A 4 7.79 17.93 7.13
N PHE A 5 7.16 16.84 7.57
CA PHE A 5 7.61 16.05 8.72
C PHE A 5 8.56 14.93 8.29
N LEU A 6 9.86 15.07 8.56
CA LEU A 6 10.89 14.09 8.20
C LEU A 6 10.57 12.68 8.74
N ARG A 7 10.14 12.59 10.01
CA ARG A 7 9.75 11.31 10.62
C ARG A 7 8.62 10.64 9.86
N ASP A 8 7.59 11.38 9.46
CA ASP A 8 6.43 10.83 8.75
C ASP A 8 6.78 10.45 7.31
N GLN A 9 7.68 11.21 6.68
CA GLN A 9 8.23 10.89 5.36
C GLN A 9 9.02 9.57 5.42
N CYS A 10 9.90 9.39 6.42
CA CYS A 10 10.62 8.14 6.62
C CYS A 10 9.66 6.98 6.91
N PHE A 11 8.69 7.19 7.81
CA PHE A 11 7.71 6.17 8.16
C PHE A 11 6.90 5.72 6.94
N THR A 12 6.37 6.67 6.17
CA THR A 12 5.56 6.39 4.97
C THR A 12 6.38 5.66 3.92
N THR A 13 7.65 6.03 3.74
CA THR A 13 8.58 5.34 2.83
C THR A 13 8.80 3.89 3.25
N ALA A 14 9.07 3.66 4.54
CA ALA A 14 9.21 2.31 5.09
C ALA A 14 7.92 1.49 4.91
N TRP A 15 6.78 2.10 5.22
CA TRP A 15 5.47 1.46 5.14
C TRP A 15 5.09 1.08 3.71
N PHE A 16 5.35 1.96 2.73
CA PHE A 16 5.14 1.64 1.33
C PHE A 16 6.05 0.52 0.84
N GLY A 17 7.31 0.47 1.29
CA GLY A 17 8.20 -0.68 1.04
C GLY A 17 7.62 -1.99 1.59
N LEU A 18 7.17 -1.98 2.85
CA LEU A 18 6.57 -3.15 3.49
C LEU A 18 5.30 -3.60 2.76
N MET A 19 4.41 -2.67 2.43
CA MET A 19 3.17 -2.97 1.72
C MET A 19 3.44 -3.44 0.28
N ALA A 20 4.46 -2.91 -0.40
CA ALA A 20 4.89 -3.43 -1.69
C ALA A 20 5.31 -4.90 -1.59
N PHE A 21 6.10 -5.25 -0.56
CA PHE A 21 6.47 -6.64 -0.29
C PHE A 21 5.24 -7.54 -0.11
N VAL A 22 4.26 -7.11 0.70
CA VAL A 22 3.02 -7.85 0.95
C VAL A 22 2.22 -8.06 -0.34
N TRP A 23 2.05 -7.01 -1.16
CA TRP A 23 1.27 -7.10 -2.41
C TRP A 23 1.96 -7.95 -3.49
N PHE A 24 3.28 -7.86 -3.62
CA PHE A 24 4.03 -8.77 -4.49
C PHE A 24 3.96 -10.22 -3.99
N GLY A 25 4.00 -10.43 -2.67
CA GLY A 25 3.81 -11.72 -2.04
C GLY A 25 2.43 -12.32 -2.30
N TRP A 26 1.36 -11.52 -2.15
CA TRP A 26 0.00 -11.98 -2.45
C TRP A 26 -0.18 -12.29 -3.95
N SER A 27 0.49 -11.55 -4.84
CA SER A 27 0.51 -11.88 -6.27
C SER A 27 1.14 -13.25 -6.58
N GLN A 28 1.83 -13.90 -5.62
CA GLN A 28 2.39 -15.24 -5.78
C GLN A 28 1.37 -16.37 -5.56
N GLU A 29 0.12 -16.05 -5.23
CA GLU A 29 -0.97 -17.04 -5.14
C GLU A 29 -1.20 -17.79 -6.46
N ASP A 30 -1.20 -17.08 -7.60
CA ASP A 30 -1.35 -17.68 -8.93
C ASP A 30 -0.55 -16.92 -10.02
N PRO A 31 0.79 -16.77 -9.90
CA PRO A 31 1.56 -15.95 -10.82
C PRO A 31 1.88 -16.69 -12.12
N PRO A 32 1.83 -16.02 -13.28
CA PRO A 32 2.47 -16.52 -14.49
C PRO A 32 3.95 -16.82 -14.22
N ARG A 33 4.47 -17.94 -14.76
CA ARG A 33 5.84 -18.40 -14.46
C ARG A 33 6.91 -17.32 -14.71
N ALA A 34 6.75 -16.55 -15.79
CA ALA A 34 7.65 -15.46 -16.17
C ALA A 34 7.61 -14.23 -15.24
N TRP A 35 6.69 -14.18 -14.28
CA TRP A 35 6.52 -13.04 -13.36
C TRP A 35 7.17 -13.32 -12.00
N ARG A 36 7.32 -14.58 -11.62
CA ARG A 36 7.79 -15.01 -10.28
C ARG A 36 9.09 -14.33 -9.86
N VAL A 37 10.09 -14.30 -10.74
CA VAL A 37 11.38 -13.64 -10.45
C VAL A 37 11.20 -12.14 -10.23
N ARG A 38 10.42 -11.47 -11.09
CA ARG A 38 10.16 -10.01 -10.96
C ARG A 38 9.39 -9.67 -9.68
N LEU A 39 8.39 -10.49 -9.32
CA LEU A 39 7.67 -10.35 -8.05
C LEU A 39 8.63 -10.53 -6.86
N GLY A 40 9.51 -11.54 -6.91
CA GLY A 40 10.52 -11.77 -5.88
C GLY A 40 11.51 -10.60 -5.74
N VAL A 41 11.98 -10.03 -6.85
CA VAL A 41 12.83 -8.82 -6.84
C VAL A 41 12.07 -7.64 -6.23
N GLY A 42 10.82 -7.40 -6.65
CA GLY A 42 9.98 -6.34 -6.07
C GLY A 42 9.77 -6.52 -4.57
N SER A 43 9.52 -7.75 -4.11
CA SER A 43 9.45 -8.10 -2.69
C SER A 43 10.75 -7.79 -1.95
N GLY A 44 11.91 -8.17 -2.50
CA GLY A 44 13.21 -7.89 -1.90
C GLY A 44 13.52 -6.40 -1.78
N LEU A 45 13.20 -5.62 -2.82
CA LEU A 45 13.30 -4.15 -2.78
C LEU A 45 12.37 -3.57 -1.72
N GLY A 46 11.13 -4.05 -1.63
CA GLY A 46 10.17 -3.63 -0.61
C GLY A 46 10.70 -3.82 0.82
N VAL A 47 11.31 -4.99 1.10
CA VAL A 47 11.96 -5.27 2.38
C VAL A 47 13.13 -4.32 2.64
N ALA A 48 13.96 -4.04 1.64
CA ALA A 48 15.08 -3.12 1.78
C ALA A 48 14.62 -1.70 2.16
N PHE A 49 13.57 -1.18 1.50
CA PHE A 49 12.96 0.10 1.86
C PHE A 49 12.35 0.06 3.26
N ALA A 50 11.60 -1.00 3.59
CA ALA A 50 10.98 -1.15 4.91
C ALA A 50 12.01 -1.15 6.04
N ALA A 51 13.10 -1.90 5.89
CA ALA A 51 14.16 -1.97 6.89
C ALA A 51 14.94 -0.65 6.98
N GLY A 52 15.43 -0.14 5.84
CA GLY A 52 16.25 1.07 5.81
C GLY A 52 15.51 2.29 6.36
N PHE A 53 14.32 2.57 5.84
CA PHE A 53 13.53 3.70 6.31
C PHE A 53 12.86 3.45 7.65
N GLY A 54 12.62 2.19 8.05
CA GLY A 54 12.16 1.85 9.39
C GLY A 54 13.20 2.22 10.45
N VAL A 55 14.47 1.91 10.19
CA VAL A 55 15.59 2.34 11.05
C VAL A 55 15.67 3.87 11.08
N LEU A 56 15.62 4.55 9.92
CA LEU A 56 15.65 6.02 9.87
C LEU A 56 14.48 6.67 10.62
N THR A 57 13.30 6.06 10.59
CA THR A 57 12.14 6.51 11.38
C THR A 57 12.44 6.42 12.88
N ALA A 58 13.04 5.32 13.33
CA ALA A 58 13.41 5.13 14.73
C ALA A 58 14.50 6.12 15.17
N LEU A 59 15.50 6.39 14.31
CA LEU A 59 16.55 7.38 14.59
C LEU A 59 15.99 8.81 14.67
N ASN A 60 14.90 9.09 13.94
CA ASN A 60 14.22 10.39 13.92
C ASN A 60 12.95 10.42 14.78
N TRP A 61 12.80 9.52 15.76
CA TRP A 61 11.54 9.37 16.51
C TRP A 61 11.12 10.63 17.28
N SER A 62 12.10 11.40 17.77
CA SER A 62 11.89 12.66 18.50
C SER A 62 11.46 13.83 17.62
N GLN A 63 11.55 13.70 16.29
CA GLN A 63 11.13 14.75 15.37
C GLN A 63 9.60 14.92 15.38
N PRO A 64 9.09 16.14 15.09
CA PRO A 64 7.66 16.40 14.99
C PRO A 64 6.96 15.49 13.97
N THR A 65 5.65 15.31 14.15
CA THR A 65 4.78 14.48 13.30
C THR A 65 3.41 15.13 13.14
N ALA A 66 2.81 15.00 11.94
CA ALA A 66 1.46 15.45 11.62
C ALA A 66 0.37 14.74 12.46
N LEU A 67 0.70 13.56 13.02
CA LEU A 67 -0.20 12.76 13.83
C LEU A 67 -0.32 13.24 15.28
N GLN A 68 0.47 14.22 15.70
CA GLN A 68 0.43 14.73 17.08
C GLN A 68 -0.98 15.20 17.43
N GLY A 69 -1.55 14.64 18.51
CA GLY A 69 -2.93 14.90 18.95
C GLY A 69 -4.03 14.20 18.14
N LYS A 70 -3.69 13.40 17.12
CA LYS A 70 -4.65 12.72 16.22
C LYS A 70 -4.58 11.18 16.27
N TYR A 71 -3.70 10.60 17.09
CA TYR A 71 -3.46 9.15 17.15
C TYR A 71 -4.71 8.29 17.35
N VAL A 72 -5.65 8.72 18.22
CA VAL A 72 -6.89 7.97 18.46
C VAL A 72 -7.73 7.90 17.19
N TRP A 73 -7.92 9.03 16.51
CA TRP A 73 -8.70 9.10 15.27
C TRP A 73 -8.02 8.37 14.11
N PHE A 74 -6.69 8.42 14.05
CA PHE A 74 -5.91 7.60 13.13
C PHE A 74 -6.16 6.11 13.38
N GLY A 75 -6.14 5.66 14.64
CA GLY A 75 -6.45 4.28 15.00
C GLY A 75 -7.88 3.86 14.65
N VAL A 76 -8.86 4.75 14.85
CA VAL A 76 -10.26 4.51 14.45
C VAL A 76 -10.40 4.35 12.94
N LEU A 77 -9.72 5.20 12.16
CA LEU A 77 -9.71 5.11 10.69
C LEU A 77 -9.18 3.74 10.24
N VAL A 78 -8.01 3.35 10.74
CA VAL A 78 -7.38 2.06 10.40
C VAL A 78 -8.26 0.89 10.85
N ALA A 79 -8.85 0.95 12.04
CA ALA A 79 -9.74 -0.10 12.53
C ALA A 79 -10.98 -0.25 11.63
N ALA A 80 -11.60 0.86 11.22
CA ALA A 80 -12.75 0.84 10.32
C ALA A 80 -12.42 0.19 8.97
N GLU A 81 -11.22 0.44 8.45
CA GLU A 81 -10.77 -0.14 7.17
C GLU A 81 -10.45 -1.61 7.27
N VAL A 82 -9.80 -2.05 8.35
CA VAL A 82 -9.56 -3.48 8.62
C VAL A 82 -10.89 -4.21 8.72
N VAL A 83 -11.88 -3.65 9.41
CA VAL A 83 -13.23 -4.21 9.48
C VAL A 83 -13.89 -4.25 8.10
N LEU A 84 -13.81 -3.17 7.31
CA LEU A 84 -14.38 -3.12 5.96
C LEU A 84 -13.75 -4.15 5.01
N ALA A 85 -12.42 -4.26 5.04
CA ALA A 85 -11.66 -5.26 4.28
C ALA A 85 -12.09 -6.68 4.70
N GLY A 86 -12.10 -6.97 6.01
CA GLY A 86 -12.46 -8.28 6.55
C GLY A 86 -13.90 -8.68 6.25
N LEU A 87 -14.86 -7.78 6.44
CA LEU A 87 -16.28 -8.04 6.16
C LEU A 87 -16.53 -8.33 4.68
N GLY A 88 -15.91 -7.56 3.77
CA GLY A 88 -16.05 -7.83 2.34
C GLY A 88 -15.39 -9.16 1.92
N CYS A 89 -14.24 -9.52 2.50
CA CYS A 89 -13.64 -10.84 2.30
C CYS A 89 -14.55 -11.97 2.81
N LEU A 90 -15.12 -11.84 4.00
CA LEU A 90 -16.07 -12.82 4.56
C LEU A 90 -17.29 -12.98 3.64
N LEU A 91 -17.82 -11.87 3.12
CA LEU A 91 -18.96 -11.86 2.23
C LEU A 91 -18.65 -12.52 0.87
N LEU A 92 -17.47 -12.25 0.31
CA LEU A 92 -16.99 -12.91 -0.91
C LEU A 92 -16.80 -14.41 -0.71
N ALA A 93 -16.23 -14.82 0.43
CA ALA A 93 -16.07 -16.23 0.77
C ALA A 93 -17.41 -16.96 0.83
N ARG A 94 -18.39 -16.40 1.55
CA ARG A 94 -19.75 -16.97 1.68
C ARG A 94 -20.49 -17.11 0.36
N ARG A 95 -20.14 -16.31 -0.65
CA ARG A 95 -20.74 -16.36 -2.00
C ARG A 95 -19.92 -17.20 -2.99
N GLY A 96 -18.87 -17.90 -2.56
CA GLY A 96 -17.98 -18.64 -3.45
C GLY A 96 -17.16 -17.75 -4.40
N GLN A 97 -17.02 -16.46 -4.08
CA GLN A 97 -16.32 -15.45 -4.89
C GLN A 97 -14.95 -15.08 -4.33
N SER A 98 -14.30 -16.00 -3.61
CA SER A 98 -13.00 -15.76 -2.94
C SER A 98 -11.91 -15.26 -3.89
N ARG A 99 -11.99 -15.56 -5.19
CA ARG A 99 -11.06 -15.04 -6.20
C ARG A 99 -10.98 -13.51 -6.23
N TRP A 100 -12.02 -12.79 -5.78
CA TRP A 100 -12.11 -11.33 -5.77
C TRP A 100 -11.58 -10.67 -4.48
N MET A 101 -11.13 -11.45 -3.49
CA MET A 101 -10.68 -10.92 -2.19
C MET A 101 -9.56 -9.89 -2.33
N ALA A 102 -8.51 -10.21 -3.11
CA ALA A 102 -7.39 -9.30 -3.30
C ALA A 102 -7.79 -7.98 -3.96
N TRP A 103 -8.70 -8.01 -4.94
CA TRP A 103 -9.23 -6.79 -5.54
C TRP A 103 -10.05 -5.96 -4.55
N TRP A 104 -10.91 -6.60 -3.74
CA TRP A 104 -11.68 -5.90 -2.70
C TRP A 104 -10.75 -5.20 -1.70
N VAL A 105 -9.76 -5.92 -1.17
CA VAL A 105 -8.79 -5.34 -0.23
C VAL A 105 -7.99 -4.23 -0.90
N ALA A 106 -7.61 -4.38 -2.18
CA ALA A 106 -6.88 -3.35 -2.92
C ALA A 106 -7.70 -2.06 -3.05
N VAL A 107 -9.00 -2.17 -3.32
CA VAL A 107 -9.90 -1.00 -3.37
C VAL A 107 -10.01 -0.35 -2.00
N VAL A 108 -10.22 -1.11 -0.92
CA VAL A 108 -10.30 -0.56 0.45
C VAL A 108 -9.00 0.18 0.81
N VAL A 109 -7.84 -0.41 0.53
CA VAL A 109 -6.53 0.21 0.78
C VAL A 109 -6.32 1.48 -0.08
N ALA A 110 -6.72 1.45 -1.35
CA ALA A 110 -6.57 2.62 -2.21
C ALA A 110 -7.50 3.78 -1.77
N VAL A 111 -8.71 3.47 -1.28
CA VAL A 111 -9.62 4.46 -0.67
C VAL A 111 -9.04 5.00 0.65
N HIS A 112 -8.47 4.14 1.49
CA HIS A 112 -7.83 4.53 2.77
C HIS A 112 -6.80 5.65 2.59
N PHE A 113 -6.05 5.66 1.49
CA PHE A 113 -5.05 6.69 1.24
C PHE A 113 -5.61 8.11 1.14
N LEU A 114 -6.91 8.29 0.84
CA LEU A 114 -7.54 9.61 0.78
C LEU A 114 -7.67 10.27 2.16
N PRO A 115 -8.34 9.68 3.17
CA PRO A 115 -8.34 10.23 4.52
C PRO A 115 -6.94 10.20 5.15
N LEU A 116 -6.11 9.19 4.85
CA LEU A 116 -4.74 9.12 5.38
C LEU A 116 -3.91 10.34 5.00
N ALA A 117 -4.06 10.85 3.77
CA ALA A 117 -3.39 12.07 3.33
C ALA A 117 -3.70 13.29 4.21
N LEU A 118 -4.91 13.38 4.76
CA LEU A 118 -5.31 14.45 5.67
C LEU A 118 -4.68 14.29 7.06
N PHE A 119 -4.51 13.04 7.52
CA PHE A 119 -3.88 12.75 8.80
C PHE A 119 -2.36 12.99 8.78
N LEU A 120 -1.71 12.66 7.66
CA LEU A 120 -0.26 12.80 7.48
C LEU A 120 0.17 14.16 6.90
N SER A 121 -0.78 15.04 6.59
CA SER A 121 -0.55 16.30 5.86
C SER A 121 0.25 16.07 4.57
N ASP A 122 -0.09 15.03 3.81
CA ASP A 122 0.68 14.58 2.66
C ASP A 122 -0.22 14.30 1.44
N PHE A 123 -0.35 15.29 0.56
CA PHE A 123 -1.10 15.16 -0.70
C PHE A 123 -0.55 14.08 -1.63
N GLY A 124 0.73 13.73 -1.52
CA GLY A 124 1.32 12.64 -2.30
C GLY A 124 0.70 11.29 -1.97
N VAL A 125 0.25 11.06 -0.72
CA VAL A 125 -0.46 9.84 -0.35
C VAL A 125 -1.82 9.76 -1.05
N ALA A 126 -2.56 10.87 -1.10
CA ALA A 126 -3.83 10.92 -1.82
C ALA A 126 -3.66 10.66 -3.33
N ALA A 127 -2.61 11.22 -3.94
CA ALA A 127 -2.29 11.00 -5.34
C ALA A 127 -2.06 9.50 -5.64
N VAL A 128 -1.37 8.78 -4.75
CA VAL A 128 -1.19 7.32 -4.87
C VAL A 128 -2.54 6.59 -4.78
N GLY A 129 -3.39 6.96 -3.83
CA GLY A 129 -4.73 6.37 -3.68
C GLY A 129 -5.59 6.55 -4.93
N VAL A 130 -5.65 7.76 -5.49
CA VAL A 130 -6.39 8.04 -6.72
C VAL A 130 -5.83 7.24 -7.91
N ALA A 131 -4.49 7.21 -8.06
CA ALA A 131 -3.85 6.46 -9.14
C ALA A 131 -4.14 4.95 -9.03
N GLN A 132 -4.11 4.39 -7.83
CA GLN A 132 -4.45 2.99 -7.58
C GLN A 132 -5.92 2.69 -7.87
N LEU A 133 -6.85 3.55 -7.44
CA LEU A 133 -8.28 3.39 -7.74
C LEU A 133 -8.53 3.40 -9.26
N ALA A 134 -7.91 4.33 -9.99
CA ALA A 134 -8.01 4.39 -11.43
C ALA A 134 -7.45 3.12 -12.11
N ALA A 135 -6.26 2.67 -11.69
CA ALA A 135 -5.62 1.46 -12.24
C ALA A 135 -6.43 0.18 -11.93
N LEU A 136 -6.95 0.05 -10.71
CA LEU A 136 -7.81 -1.06 -10.30
C LEU A 136 -9.13 -1.06 -11.06
N GLY A 137 -9.73 0.12 -11.27
CA GLY A 137 -10.94 0.30 -12.07
C GLY A 137 -10.73 -0.11 -13.53
N TRP A 138 -9.62 0.33 -14.12
CA TRP A 138 -9.21 -0.06 -15.48
C TRP A 138 -8.94 -1.58 -15.62
N ALA A 139 -8.48 -2.23 -14.55
CA ALA A 139 -8.25 -3.68 -14.53
C ALA A 139 -9.52 -4.53 -14.44
N VAL A 140 -10.68 -3.96 -14.04
CA VAL A 140 -11.92 -4.71 -13.80
C VAL A 140 -12.39 -5.52 -15.02
N PRO A 141 -12.47 -4.98 -16.25
CA PRO A 141 -12.92 -5.75 -17.41
C PRO A 141 -12.05 -6.99 -17.65
N ARG A 142 -10.72 -6.85 -17.48
CA ARG A 142 -9.77 -7.95 -17.63
C ARG A 142 -9.93 -9.01 -16.53
N LEU A 143 -10.15 -8.59 -15.28
CA LEU A 143 -10.40 -9.50 -14.15
C LEU A 143 -11.72 -10.26 -14.29
N ARG A 144 -12.73 -9.66 -14.91
CA ARG A 144 -14.01 -10.32 -15.22
C ARG A 144 -13.88 -11.34 -16.35
N ALA A 145 -13.00 -11.10 -17.31
CA ALA A 145 -12.77 -11.99 -18.47
C ALA A 145 -12.01 -13.28 -18.14
N VAL A 146 -11.42 -13.41 -16.95
CA VAL A 146 -10.64 -14.58 -16.53
C VAL A 146 -11.15 -15.15 -15.21
N THR A 147 -10.86 -16.43 -14.96
CA THR A 147 -11.24 -17.15 -13.73
C THR A 147 -10.16 -17.13 -12.66
N THR A 148 -8.97 -16.64 -12.99
CA THR A 148 -7.82 -16.62 -12.07
C THR A 148 -8.04 -15.66 -10.91
N THR A 149 -7.24 -15.83 -9.85
CA THR A 149 -7.33 -14.96 -8.68
C THR A 149 -7.04 -13.52 -9.05
N SER A 150 -7.76 -12.59 -8.41
CA SER A 150 -7.56 -11.16 -8.66
C SER A 150 -6.22 -10.65 -8.18
N SER A 151 -5.57 -11.35 -7.23
CA SER A 151 -4.23 -11.07 -6.73
C SER A 151 -3.19 -11.05 -7.84
N ARG A 152 -3.38 -11.85 -8.91
CA ARG A 152 -2.53 -11.86 -10.10
C ARG A 152 -2.38 -10.47 -10.74
N LEU A 153 -3.43 -9.65 -10.75
CA LEU A 153 -3.39 -8.30 -11.35
C LEU A 153 -3.38 -7.19 -10.31
N ALA A 154 -4.19 -7.31 -9.26
CA ALA A 154 -4.26 -6.32 -8.18
C ALA A 154 -2.93 -6.21 -7.43
N GLY A 155 -2.27 -7.34 -7.15
CA GLY A 155 -0.99 -7.36 -6.43
C GLY A 155 0.10 -6.56 -7.12
N PRO A 156 0.42 -6.79 -8.41
CA PRO A 156 1.41 -5.99 -9.12
C PRO A 156 1.03 -4.51 -9.25
N ILE A 157 -0.24 -4.17 -9.47
CA ILE A 157 -0.70 -2.77 -9.52
C ILE A 157 -0.39 -2.05 -8.20
N MET A 158 -0.80 -2.65 -7.09
CA MET A 158 -0.57 -2.09 -5.76
C MET A 158 0.91 -2.08 -5.40
N GLY A 159 1.62 -3.20 -5.61
CA GLY A 159 3.03 -3.35 -5.27
C GLY A 159 3.94 -2.40 -6.05
N VAL A 160 3.76 -2.28 -7.37
CA VAL A 160 4.57 -1.38 -8.20
C VAL A 160 4.31 0.09 -7.86
N SER A 161 3.04 0.48 -7.71
CA SER A 161 2.72 1.86 -7.35
C SER A 161 3.32 2.24 -5.99
N LEU A 162 3.17 1.38 -4.97
CA LEU A 162 3.76 1.61 -3.64
C LEU A 162 5.29 1.63 -3.68
N LEU A 163 5.92 0.74 -4.44
CA LEU A 163 7.38 0.71 -4.55
C LEU A 163 7.92 1.97 -5.24
N ILE A 164 7.27 2.43 -6.32
CA ILE A 164 7.60 3.71 -6.98
C ILE A 164 7.43 4.86 -5.98
N SER A 165 6.34 4.87 -5.21
CA SER A 165 6.13 5.89 -4.20
C SER A 165 7.20 5.86 -3.11
N ALA A 166 7.64 4.68 -2.66
CA ALA A 166 8.74 4.53 -1.71
C ALA A 166 10.06 5.09 -2.29
N VAL A 167 10.36 4.80 -3.57
CA VAL A 167 11.54 5.38 -4.25
C VAL A 167 11.47 6.91 -4.29
N ILE A 168 10.32 7.47 -4.67
CA ILE A 168 10.11 8.93 -4.68
C ILE A 168 10.30 9.49 -3.26
N GLY A 169 9.80 8.81 -2.25
CA GLY A 169 9.94 9.25 -0.87
C GLY A 169 11.33 9.26 -0.34
N ALA A 170 12.07 8.20 -0.65
CA ALA A 170 13.46 8.09 -0.33
C ALA A 170 14.25 9.23 -0.98
N ALA A 171 14.04 9.48 -2.27
CA ALA A 171 14.70 10.58 -2.97
C ALA A 171 14.43 11.96 -2.33
N LEU A 172 13.23 12.18 -1.79
CA LEU A 172 12.85 13.42 -1.12
C LEU A 172 13.31 13.49 0.35
N ALA A 173 13.47 12.35 1.02
CA ALA A 173 13.94 12.28 2.40
C ALA A 173 15.47 12.45 2.49
N LEU A 174 16.22 11.86 1.56
CA LEU A 174 17.69 11.83 1.59
C LEU A 174 18.38 13.19 1.79
N PRO A 175 17.93 14.31 1.18
CA PRO A 175 18.55 15.62 1.41
C PRO A 175 18.35 16.19 2.82
N ASN A 176 17.42 15.62 3.60
CA ASN A 176 17.01 16.10 4.93
C ASN A 176 17.46 15.16 6.07
N LEU A 177 18.16 14.07 5.75
CA LEU A 177 18.75 13.11 6.70
C LEU A 177 20.17 13.50 7.05
#